data_AF-A0A3N4KU24-F1
#
_entry.id   AF-A0A3N4KU24-F1
#
_cell.length_a   1.000
_cell.length_b   1.000
_cell.length_c   1.000
_cell.angle_alpha   90.00
_cell.angle_beta   90.00
_cell.angle_gamma   90.00
#
_symmetry.space_group_name_H-M   'P 1'
#
loop_
_entity.id
_entity.type
_entity.pdbx_description
1 polymer ?
#
loop_
_entity_poly.entity_id
_entity_poly.type
_entity_poly.pdbx_seq_one_letter_code
_entity_poly.pdbx_strand_id
1 'polypeptide(L)'
;MGNNSSTHRVTAQDRAILDMKIQRDKLRQYQKKIQTVLDREHEIAKEMLAKGDKQRALLALRKRKYQEQLLIKTDGQLQALEELTSTIEFSLVQKSVLYGLRQGNQVLKEIHKEMSLESVEKLMEETADGIAYQREISNMLAGRMSNEEEDEVEDELEQMEKEERAKSMAAQMPNAPTTTPVAATKEQEEGEVEETETQRRARRAKERARQRREELAAGPVPMLA
;
A
#
# COMPACT_ATOMS: atom_id res chain seq x y z
N MET A 1 1.02 -31.90 41.62
CA MET A 1 1.54 -30.84 40.74
C MET A 1 2.04 -31.49 39.46
N GLY A 2 1.42 -31.18 38.33
CA GLY A 2 1.59 -31.89 37.07
C GLY A 2 2.88 -31.49 36.36
N ASN A 3 3.76 -32.47 36.17
CA ASN A 3 4.98 -32.36 35.38
C ASN A 3 4.63 -32.50 33.89
N ASN A 4 4.04 -31.44 33.29
CA ASN A 4 3.89 -31.36 31.84
C ASN A 4 5.23 -30.94 31.23
N SER A 5 6.18 -31.88 31.17
CA SER A 5 7.34 -31.73 30.31
C SER A 5 6.83 -31.58 28.88
N SER A 6 6.95 -30.38 28.32
CA SER A 6 6.64 -30.08 26.92
C SER A 6 7.62 -30.84 26.02
N THR A 7 7.37 -32.13 25.84
CA THR A 7 8.10 -32.96 24.89
C THR A 7 7.86 -32.34 23.51
N HIS A 8 8.88 -31.71 22.94
CA HIS A 8 8.86 -31.27 21.55
C HIS A 8 8.50 -32.49 20.70
N ARG A 9 7.27 -32.51 20.19
CA ARG A 9 6.78 -33.63 19.38
C ARG A 9 7.47 -33.51 18.03
N VAL A 10 8.46 -34.37 17.79
CA VAL A 10 9.14 -34.50 16.50
C VAL A 10 8.07 -34.67 15.42
N THR A 11 7.98 -33.68 14.53
CA THR A 11 6.98 -33.65 13.47
C THR A 11 7.37 -34.60 12.34
N ALA A 12 6.41 -34.95 11.47
CA ALA A 12 6.71 -35.76 10.29
C ALA A 12 7.75 -35.07 9.37
N GLN A 13 7.73 -33.74 9.35
CA GLN A 13 8.68 -32.89 8.64
C GLN A 13 10.09 -33.02 9.22
N ASP A 14 10.24 -32.99 10.54
CA ASP A 14 11.54 -33.14 11.21
C ASP A 14 12.17 -34.50 10.93
N ARG A 15 11.34 -35.56 10.89
CA ARG A 15 11.81 -36.91 10.50
C ARG A 15 12.29 -36.95 9.05
N ALA A 16 11.53 -36.35 8.14
CA ALA A 16 11.93 -36.28 6.73
C ALA A 16 13.26 -35.53 6.56
N ILE A 17 13.44 -34.38 7.22
CA ILE A 17 14.70 -33.61 7.18
C ILE A 17 15.86 -34.44 7.76
N LEU A 18 15.62 -35.16 8.86
CA LEU A 18 16.62 -36.06 9.45
C LEU A 18 17.02 -37.15 8.46
N ASP A 19 16.06 -37.81 7.81
CA ASP A 19 16.33 -38.87 6.84
C ASP A 19 17.15 -38.34 5.65
N MET A 20 16.84 -37.14 5.16
CA MET A 20 17.64 -36.48 4.11
C MET A 20 19.06 -36.19 4.58
N LYS A 21 19.24 -35.67 5.81
CA LYS A 21 20.57 -35.42 6.38
C LYS A 21 21.38 -36.71 6.56
N ILE A 22 20.74 -37.79 6.99
CA ILE A 22 21.37 -39.11 7.08
C ILE A 22 21.79 -39.61 5.70
N GLN A 23 20.95 -39.46 4.67
CA GLN A 23 21.29 -39.82 3.29
C GLN A 23 22.49 -39.01 2.78
N ARG A 24 22.54 -37.71 3.06
CA ARG A 24 23.69 -36.85 2.72
C ARG A 24 24.98 -37.39 3.33
N ASP A 25 24.94 -37.71 4.62
CA ASP A 25 26.13 -38.16 5.34
C ASP A 25 26.59 -39.54 4.85
N LYS A 26 25.65 -40.43 4.49
CA LYS A 26 25.96 -41.70 3.82
C LYS A 26 26.61 -41.49 2.46
N LEU A 27 26.12 -40.55 1.65
CA LEU A 27 26.73 -40.21 0.36
C LEU A 27 28.14 -39.64 0.54
N ARG A 28 28.37 -38.77 1.53
CA ARG A 28 29.72 -38.26 1.87
C ARG A 28 30.67 -39.39 2.28
N GLN A 29 30.20 -40.36 3.07
CA GLN A 29 30.99 -41.53 3.42
C GLN A 29 31.31 -42.39 2.19
N TYR A 30 30.35 -42.56 1.29
CA TYR A 30 30.54 -43.29 0.04
C TYR A 30 31.54 -42.61 -0.89
N GLN A 31 31.47 -41.28 -1.04
CA GLN A 31 32.42 -40.46 -1.79
C GLN A 31 33.86 -40.66 -1.26
N LYS A 32 34.07 -40.60 0.06
CA LYS A 32 35.37 -40.85 0.67
C LYS A 32 35.90 -42.26 0.37
N LYS A 33 35.03 -43.27 0.43
CA LYS A 33 35.40 -44.66 0.10
C LYS A 33 35.80 -44.81 -1.36
N ILE A 34 35.06 -44.21 -2.30
CA ILE A 34 35.42 -44.23 -3.73
C ILE A 34 36.77 -43.53 -3.95
N GLN A 35 37.02 -42.41 -3.28
CA GLN A 35 38.30 -41.71 -3.40
C GLN A 35 39.48 -42.61 -2.99
N THR A 36 39.37 -43.32 -1.87
CA THR A 36 40.41 -44.28 -1.44
C THR A 36 40.60 -45.41 -2.45
N VAL A 37 39.51 -45.88 -3.08
CA VAL A 37 39.60 -46.91 -4.14
C VAL A 37 40.29 -46.35 -5.40
N LEU A 38 39.99 -45.11 -5.80
CA LEU A 38 40.62 -44.44 -6.93
C LEU A 38 42.13 -44.30 -6.75
N ASP A 39 42.56 -43.86 -5.57
CA ASP A 39 43.97 -43.71 -5.23
C ASP A 39 44.69 -45.06 -5.32
N ARG A 40 44.05 -46.12 -4.79
CA ARG A 40 44.58 -47.48 -4.83
C ARG A 40 44.65 -48.06 -6.25
N GLU A 41 43.63 -47.83 -7.08
CA GLU A 41 43.66 -48.23 -8.49
C GLU A 41 44.74 -47.49 -9.29
N HIS A 42 45.04 -46.24 -8.91
CA HIS A 42 46.13 -45.48 -9.49
C HIS A 42 47.51 -46.04 -9.11
N GLU A 43 47.71 -46.43 -7.85
CA GLU A 43 48.92 -47.11 -7.38
C GLU A 43 49.11 -48.45 -8.09
N ILE A 44 48.07 -49.28 -8.17
CA ILE A 44 48.11 -50.57 -8.88
C ILE A 44 48.47 -50.37 -10.36
N ALA A 45 47.92 -49.33 -11.00
CA ALA A 45 48.26 -49.01 -12.38
C ALA A 45 49.76 -48.64 -12.53
N LYS A 46 50.32 -47.87 -11.59
CA LYS A 46 51.76 -47.53 -11.56
C LYS A 46 52.63 -48.77 -11.37
N GLU A 47 52.27 -49.65 -10.43
CA GLU A 47 53.01 -50.89 -10.18
C GLU A 47 53.01 -51.84 -11.38
N MET A 48 51.86 -51.99 -12.05
CA MET A 48 51.75 -52.83 -13.25
C MET A 48 52.55 -52.26 -14.42
N LEU A 49 52.61 -50.94 -14.56
CA LEU A 49 53.47 -50.29 -15.55
C LEU A 49 54.96 -50.51 -15.25
N ALA A 50 55.37 -50.43 -13.98
CA ALA A 50 56.75 -50.71 -13.57
C ALA A 50 57.17 -52.16 -13.85
N LYS A 51 56.21 -53.10 -13.77
CA LYS A 51 56.41 -54.53 -14.10
C LYS A 51 56.36 -54.82 -15.60
N GLY A 52 56.04 -53.84 -16.46
CA GLY A 52 55.91 -54.01 -17.91
C GLY A 52 54.56 -54.58 -18.39
N ASP A 53 53.62 -54.85 -17.48
CA ASP A 53 52.32 -55.47 -17.77
C ASP A 53 51.28 -54.45 -18.26
N LYS A 54 51.43 -54.02 -19.52
CA LYS A 54 50.59 -52.98 -20.13
C LYS A 54 49.09 -53.31 -20.15
N GLN A 55 48.72 -54.58 -20.36
CA GLN A 55 47.30 -54.98 -20.40
C GLN A 55 46.60 -54.84 -19.04
N ARG A 56 47.28 -55.20 -17.96
CA ARG A 56 46.75 -55.09 -16.60
C ARG A 56 46.67 -53.63 -16.15
N ALA A 57 47.66 -52.82 -16.51
CA ALA A 57 47.62 -51.37 -16.28
C ALA A 57 46.43 -50.70 -16.99
N LEU A 58 46.15 -51.07 -18.25
CA LEU A 58 44.99 -50.58 -19.00
C LEU A 58 43.65 -50.95 -18.32
N LEU A 59 43.53 -52.17 -17.80
CA LEU A 59 42.34 -52.60 -17.07
C LEU A 59 42.13 -51.77 -15.78
N ALA A 60 43.21 -51.54 -15.01
CA ALA A 60 43.16 -50.72 -13.80
C ALA A 60 42.72 -49.28 -14.12
N LEU A 61 43.26 -48.67 -15.18
CA LEU A 61 42.87 -47.32 -15.61
C LEU A 61 41.41 -47.25 -16.09
N ARG A 62 40.89 -48.30 -16.74
CA ARG A 62 39.47 -48.36 -17.11
C ARG A 62 38.56 -48.41 -15.89
N LYS A 63 38.91 -49.21 -14.89
CA LYS A 63 38.17 -49.25 -13.61
C LYS A 63 38.22 -47.88 -12.91
N ARG A 64 39.38 -47.24 -12.91
CA ARG A 64 39.55 -45.89 -12.35
C ARG A 64 38.61 -44.89 -13.00
N LYS A 65 38.57 -44.87 -14.34
CA LYS A 65 37.68 -43.97 -15.09
C LYS A 65 36.20 -44.22 -14.80
N TYR A 66 35.81 -45.48 -14.60
CA TYR A 66 34.44 -45.83 -14.20
C TYR A 66 34.11 -45.30 -12.79
N GLN A 67 35.03 -45.46 -11.84
CA GLN A 67 34.87 -44.94 -10.48
C GLN A 67 34.84 -43.41 -10.45
N GLU A 68 35.65 -42.72 -11.27
CA GLU A 68 35.61 -41.26 -11.44
C GLU A 68 34.23 -40.80 -11.93
N GLN A 69 33.64 -41.48 -12.92
CA GLN A 69 32.29 -41.18 -13.39
C GLN A 69 31.23 -41.40 -12.30
N LEU A 70 31.39 -42.43 -11.48
CA LEU A 70 30.49 -42.70 -10.36
C LEU A 70 30.61 -41.63 -9.28
N LEU A 71 31.82 -41.13 -9.02
CA LEU A 71 32.07 -40.02 -8.10
C LEU A 71 31.37 -38.74 -8.59
N ILE A 72 31.52 -38.39 -9.87
CA ILE A 72 30.83 -37.22 -10.47
C ILE A 72 29.32 -37.32 -10.31
N LYS A 73 28.73 -38.50 -10.56
CA LYS A 73 27.28 -38.72 -10.37
C LYS A 73 26.88 -38.57 -8.90
N THR A 74 27.70 -39.09 -7.99
CA THR A 74 27.47 -39.01 -6.54
C THR A 74 27.54 -37.56 -6.06
N ASP A 75 28.49 -36.78 -6.56
CA ASP A 75 28.64 -35.35 -6.24
C ASP A 75 27.42 -34.56 -6.71
N GLY A 76 26.92 -34.82 -7.92
CA GLY A 76 25.70 -34.21 -8.42
C GLY A 76 24.47 -34.56 -7.57
N GLN A 77 24.34 -35.82 -7.14
CA GLN A 77 23.27 -36.24 -6.22
C GLN A 77 23.37 -35.57 -4.85
N LEU A 78 24.59 -35.43 -4.33
CA LEU A 78 24.85 -34.78 -3.06
C LEU A 78 24.49 -33.29 -3.10
N GLN A 79 24.86 -32.59 -4.17
CA GLN A 79 24.49 -31.20 -4.38
C GLN A 79 22.96 -31.03 -4.45
N ALA A 80 22.27 -31.87 -5.23
CA ALA A 80 20.81 -31.84 -5.31
C ALA A 80 20.13 -32.09 -3.96
N LEU A 81 20.69 -32.99 -3.13
CA LEU A 81 20.17 -33.29 -1.81
C LEU A 81 20.38 -32.12 -0.82
N GLU A 82 21.52 -31.43 -0.91
CA GLU A 82 21.83 -30.24 -0.12
C GLU A 82 20.91 -29.06 -0.49
N GLU A 83 20.68 -28.83 -1.78
CA GLU A 83 19.74 -27.83 -2.27
C GLU A 83 18.31 -28.10 -1.82
N LEU A 84 17.86 -29.36 -1.92
CA LEU A 84 16.53 -29.76 -1.47
C LEU A 84 16.37 -29.58 0.04
N THR A 85 17.38 -29.95 0.83
CA THR A 85 17.35 -29.77 2.29
C THR A 85 17.24 -28.28 2.65
N SER A 86 18.05 -27.42 2.03
CA SER A 86 18.02 -25.97 2.23
C SER A 86 16.66 -25.37 1.86
N THR A 87 16.08 -25.80 0.73
CA THR A 87 14.77 -25.35 0.25
C THR A 87 13.65 -25.72 1.23
N ILE A 88 13.68 -26.92 1.80
CA ILE A 88 12.71 -27.37 2.80
C ILE A 88 12.85 -26.55 4.09
N GLU A 89 14.07 -26.35 4.58
CA GLU A 89 14.32 -25.54 5.77
C GLU A 89 13.83 -24.09 5.58
N PHE A 90 14.08 -23.50 4.42
CA PHE A 90 13.57 -22.17 4.09
C PHE A 90 12.03 -22.14 4.02
N SER A 91 11.41 -23.16 3.45
CA SER A 91 9.94 -23.29 3.39
C SER A 91 9.31 -23.41 4.78
N LEU A 92 9.99 -24.04 5.74
CA LEU A 92 9.55 -24.07 7.15
C LEU A 92 9.60 -22.67 7.80
N VAL A 93 10.63 -21.89 7.49
CA VAL A 93 10.71 -20.48 7.92
C VAL A 93 9.58 -19.67 7.29
N GLN A 94 9.35 -19.80 5.99
CA GLN A 94 8.25 -19.12 5.29
C GLN A 94 6.88 -19.46 5.91
N LYS A 95 6.64 -20.73 6.24
CA LYS A 95 5.40 -21.14 6.94
C LYS A 95 5.24 -20.42 8.28
N SER A 96 6.33 -20.26 9.02
CA SER A 96 6.33 -19.57 10.31
C SER A 96 6.05 -18.08 10.14
N VAL A 97 6.64 -17.44 9.13
CA VAL A 97 6.35 -16.04 8.76
C VAL A 97 4.89 -15.86 8.37
N LEU A 98 4.33 -16.77 7.57
CA LEU A 98 2.92 -16.75 7.18
C LEU A 98 2.00 -16.84 8.41
N TYR A 99 2.33 -17.68 9.38
CA TYR A 99 1.58 -17.79 10.64
C TYR A 99 1.64 -16.47 11.43
N GLY A 100 2.81 -15.86 11.54
CA GLY A 100 2.99 -14.55 12.17
C GLY A 100 2.18 -13.44 11.48
N LEU A 101 2.18 -13.40 10.14
CA LEU A 101 1.37 -12.46 9.36
C LEU A 101 -0.13 -12.67 9.60
N ARG A 102 -0.59 -13.93 9.67
CA ARG A 102 -1.99 -14.26 9.97
C ARG A 102 -2.39 -13.79 11.36
N GLN A 103 -1.54 -13.99 12.36
CA GLN A 103 -1.78 -13.52 13.72
C GLN A 103 -1.77 -11.98 13.78
N GLY A 104 -0.81 -11.32 13.14
CA GLY A 104 -0.78 -9.86 13.04
C GLY A 104 -2.02 -9.29 12.35
N ASN A 105 -2.50 -9.92 11.28
CA ASN A 105 -3.74 -9.52 10.61
C ASN A 105 -4.97 -9.68 11.51
N GLN A 106 -5.02 -10.72 12.34
CA GLN A 106 -6.09 -10.94 13.30
C GLN A 106 -6.10 -9.83 14.37
N VAL A 107 -4.95 -9.50 14.95
CA VAL A 107 -4.80 -8.40 15.91
C VAL A 107 -5.18 -7.06 15.29
N LEU A 108 -4.73 -6.79 14.05
CA LEU A 108 -5.13 -5.59 13.33
C LEU A 108 -6.64 -5.52 13.13
N LYS A 109 -7.32 -6.62 12.81
CA LYS A 109 -8.79 -6.63 12.70
C LYS A 109 -9.48 -6.30 14.01
N GLU A 110 -8.95 -6.78 15.13
CA GLU A 110 -9.47 -6.48 16.46
C GLU A 110 -9.31 -4.99 16.79
N ILE A 111 -8.11 -4.44 16.58
CA ILE A 111 -7.84 -3.00 16.74
C ILE A 111 -8.77 -2.17 15.85
N HIS A 112 -8.93 -2.53 14.57
CA HIS A 112 -9.80 -1.81 13.66
C HIS A 112 -11.26 -1.85 14.11
N LYS A 113 -11.72 -2.97 14.68
CA LYS A 113 -13.08 -3.13 15.19
C LYS A 113 -13.34 -2.26 16.42
N GLU A 114 -12.37 -2.17 17.32
CA GLU A 114 -12.44 -1.30 18.51
C GLU A 114 -12.40 0.18 18.11
N MET A 115 -11.48 0.58 17.21
CA MET A 115 -11.38 1.96 16.76
C MET A 115 -12.61 2.43 15.95
N SER A 116 -13.17 1.58 15.07
CA SER A 116 -14.24 2.00 14.17
C SER A 116 -15.60 2.20 14.84
N LEU A 117 -15.84 1.62 16.02
CA LEU A 117 -17.16 1.66 16.66
C LEU A 117 -17.24 2.86 17.62
N GLU A 118 -16.31 2.96 18.56
CA GLU A 118 -16.33 4.01 19.58
C GLU A 118 -15.90 5.38 19.03
N SER A 119 -14.91 5.44 18.12
CA SER A 119 -14.42 6.71 17.58
C SER A 119 -15.33 7.31 16.51
N VAL A 120 -16.06 6.48 15.76
CA VAL A 120 -16.96 6.96 14.69
C VAL A 120 -18.28 7.43 15.27
N GLU A 121 -18.85 6.71 16.24
CA GLU A 121 -20.09 7.12 16.91
C GLU A 121 -19.91 8.45 17.63
N LYS A 122 -18.83 8.59 18.40
CA LYS A 122 -18.50 9.84 19.10
C LYS A 122 -18.24 11.01 18.14
N LEU A 123 -17.53 10.78 17.04
CA LEU A 123 -17.28 11.83 16.04
C LEU A 123 -18.58 12.25 15.34
N MET A 124 -19.49 11.32 15.06
CA MET A 124 -20.79 11.62 14.46
C MET A 124 -21.68 12.41 15.42
N GLU A 125 -21.70 12.07 16.69
CA GLU A 125 -22.40 12.84 17.73
C GLU A 125 -21.82 14.26 17.86
N GLU A 126 -20.50 14.39 18.01
CA GLU A 126 -19.83 15.70 18.10
C GLU A 126 -20.08 16.58 16.85
N THR A 127 -20.13 15.97 15.67
CA THR A 127 -20.43 16.70 14.41
C THR A 127 -21.91 17.09 14.33
N ALA A 128 -22.83 16.21 14.74
CA ALA A 128 -24.25 16.51 14.76
C ALA A 128 -24.59 17.63 15.75
N ASP A 129 -23.98 17.60 16.93
CA ASP A 129 -24.11 18.65 17.94
C ASP A 129 -23.51 19.98 17.46
N GLY A 130 -22.35 19.94 16.79
CA GLY A 130 -21.74 21.12 16.18
C GLY A 130 -22.64 21.77 15.11
N ILE A 131 -23.27 20.95 14.26
CA ILE A 131 -24.23 21.42 13.25
C ILE A 131 -25.49 21.99 13.91
N ALA A 132 -26.00 21.35 14.96
CA ALA A 132 -27.17 21.82 15.70
C ALA A 132 -26.90 23.18 16.37
N TYR A 133 -25.74 23.30 17.03
CA TYR A 133 -25.29 24.56 17.64
C TYR A 133 -25.08 25.67 16.61
N GLN A 134 -24.47 25.35 15.46
CA GLN A 134 -24.33 26.31 14.36
C GLN A 134 -25.70 26.77 13.84
N ARG A 135 -26.65 25.87 13.67
CA ARG A 135 -28.03 26.22 13.27
C ARG A 135 -28.73 27.08 14.32
N GLU A 136 -28.53 26.79 15.60
CA GLU A 136 -29.09 27.61 16.69
C GLU A 136 -28.51 29.03 16.66
N ILE A 137 -27.19 29.17 16.49
CA ILE A 137 -26.55 30.49 16.29
C ILE A 137 -27.12 31.18 15.06
N SER A 138 -27.20 30.49 13.92
CA SER A 138 -27.75 31.06 12.69
C SER A 138 -29.19 31.53 12.88
N ASN A 139 -30.03 30.76 13.58
CA ASN A 139 -31.42 31.13 13.88
C ASN A 139 -31.51 32.31 14.85
N MET A 140 -30.64 32.37 15.87
CA MET A 140 -30.59 33.50 16.80
C MET A 140 -30.10 34.78 16.11
N LEU A 141 -29.19 34.67 15.15
CA LEU A 141 -28.67 35.79 14.38
C LEU A 141 -29.72 36.29 13.38
N ALA A 142 -30.33 35.39 12.61
CA ALA A 142 -31.42 35.70 11.67
C ALA A 142 -32.67 36.27 12.38
N GLY A 143 -32.93 35.87 13.63
CA GLY A 143 -34.04 36.43 14.43
C GLY A 143 -33.77 37.81 15.03
N ARG A 144 -32.51 38.32 15.00
CA ARG A 144 -32.11 39.60 15.59
C ARG A 144 -31.76 40.69 14.58
N MET A 145 -31.44 40.32 13.34
CA MET A 145 -31.08 41.30 12.31
C MET A 145 -32.33 41.86 11.62
N SER A 146 -32.33 43.16 11.37
CA SER A 146 -33.35 43.79 10.51
C SER A 146 -33.05 43.46 9.04
N ASN A 147 -34.09 43.41 8.20
CA ASN A 147 -33.92 43.22 6.75
C ASN A 147 -32.99 44.27 6.11
N GLU A 148 -32.91 45.47 6.71
CA GLU A 148 -32.02 46.55 6.26
C GLU A 148 -30.55 46.26 6.64
N GLU A 149 -30.30 45.66 7.81
CA GLU A 149 -28.97 45.26 8.27
C GLU A 149 -28.45 44.05 7.47
N GLU A 150 -29.35 43.14 7.08
CA GLU A 150 -29.01 42.04 6.16
C GLU A 150 -28.62 42.55 4.76
N ASP A 151 -29.33 43.56 4.25
CA ASP A 151 -29.00 44.19 2.95
C ASP A 151 -27.63 44.88 2.99
N GLU A 152 -27.29 45.55 4.10
CA GLU A 152 -25.99 46.19 4.29
C GLU A 152 -24.83 45.19 4.37
N VAL A 153 -25.04 44.05 5.03
CA VAL A 153 -24.04 42.96 5.10
C VAL A 153 -23.85 42.28 3.74
N GLU A 154 -24.92 42.07 2.97
CA GLU A 154 -24.84 41.57 1.59
C GLU A 154 -24.04 42.54 0.70
N ASP A 155 -24.26 43.85 0.85
CA ASP A 155 -23.54 44.87 0.08
C ASP A 155 -22.04 44.90 0.45
N GLU A 156 -21.70 44.76 1.74
CA GLU A 156 -20.29 44.68 2.20
C GLU A 156 -19.60 43.40 1.68
N LEU A 157 -20.31 42.26 1.67
CA LEU A 157 -19.81 41.00 1.12
C LEU A 157 -19.53 41.12 -0.38
N GLU A 158 -20.45 41.69 -1.15
CA GLU A 158 -20.26 41.92 -2.59
C GLU A 158 -19.08 42.86 -2.86
N GLN A 159 -18.84 43.84 -1.98
CA GLN A 159 -17.68 44.73 -2.10
C GLN A 159 -16.37 43.98 -1.83
N MET A 160 -16.30 43.16 -0.78
CA MET A 160 -15.14 42.32 -0.49
C MET A 160 -14.88 41.31 -1.62
N GLU A 161 -15.92 40.72 -2.20
CA GLU A 161 -15.79 39.83 -3.35
C GLU A 161 -15.24 40.55 -4.58
N LYS A 162 -15.69 41.78 -4.85
CA LYS A 162 -15.14 42.61 -5.95
C LYS A 162 -13.68 42.97 -5.71
N GLU A 163 -13.32 43.31 -4.48
CA GLU A 163 -11.92 43.63 -4.12
C GLU A 163 -11.00 42.42 -4.27
N GLU A 164 -11.42 41.24 -3.79
CA GLU A 164 -10.65 39.99 -3.95
C GLU A 164 -10.60 39.55 -5.42
N ARG A 165 -11.70 39.69 -6.16
CA ARG A 165 -11.73 39.41 -7.60
C ARG A 165 -10.82 40.37 -8.37
N ALA A 166 -10.83 41.66 -8.04
CA ALA A 166 -9.94 42.66 -8.65
C ALA A 166 -8.47 42.38 -8.33
N LYS A 167 -8.13 41.96 -7.11
CA LYS A 167 -6.76 41.49 -6.77
C LYS A 167 -6.36 40.25 -7.58
N SER A 168 -7.28 39.30 -7.75
CA SER A 168 -7.03 38.08 -8.54
C SER A 168 -6.87 38.37 -10.05
N MET A 169 -7.61 39.33 -10.59
CA MET A 169 -7.50 39.76 -11.99
C MET A 169 -6.28 40.65 -12.23
N ALA A 170 -5.88 41.49 -11.27
CA ALA A 170 -4.65 42.27 -11.33
C ALA A 170 -3.39 41.39 -11.35
N ALA A 171 -3.43 40.21 -10.73
CA ALA A 171 -2.36 39.22 -10.79
C ALA A 171 -2.27 38.47 -12.14
N GLN A 172 -3.28 38.59 -13.02
CA GLN A 172 -3.37 37.87 -14.29
C GLN A 172 -3.16 38.74 -15.54
N MET A 173 -2.88 40.04 -15.42
CA MET A 173 -2.52 40.86 -16.59
C MET A 173 -1.02 40.75 -16.92
N PRO A 174 -0.61 40.22 -18.09
CA PRO A 174 0.77 40.27 -18.52
C PRO A 174 1.12 41.71 -18.95
N ASN A 175 2.30 42.19 -18.54
CA ASN A 175 2.82 43.52 -18.92
C ASN A 175 2.77 43.75 -20.43
N ALA A 176 2.14 44.84 -20.85
CA ALA A 176 2.13 45.28 -22.25
C ALA A 176 3.56 45.69 -22.70
N PRO A 177 4.06 45.18 -23.84
CA PRO A 177 5.36 45.58 -24.35
C PRO A 177 5.35 46.98 -24.97
N THR A 178 6.33 47.78 -24.54
CA THR A 178 6.66 49.13 -25.03
C THR A 178 7.30 49.09 -26.42
N THR A 179 6.53 49.19 -27.51
CA THR A 179 7.02 49.66 -28.81
C THR A 179 5.93 50.42 -29.57
N THR A 180 6.31 51.55 -30.16
CA THR A 180 5.53 52.59 -30.87
C THR A 180 4.60 52.11 -32.01
N PRO A 181 3.61 52.92 -32.42
CA PRO A 181 2.30 52.46 -32.91
C PRO A 181 2.22 52.26 -34.43
N VAL A 182 1.38 51.30 -34.85
CA VAL A 182 0.75 51.29 -36.18
C VAL A 182 -0.77 51.21 -35.97
N ALA A 183 -1.47 51.99 -36.79
CA ALA A 183 -2.84 52.45 -36.63
C ALA A 183 -3.96 51.40 -36.80
N ALA A 184 -5.12 51.78 -36.25
CA ALA A 184 -6.50 51.26 -36.46
C ALA A 184 -6.77 49.87 -35.86
N THR A 185 -7.83 49.64 -35.08
CA THR A 185 -9.23 49.99 -35.34
C THR A 185 -10.03 50.01 -34.02
N LYS A 186 -11.03 50.89 -33.90
CA LYS A 186 -12.03 50.94 -32.82
C LYS A 186 -12.98 49.74 -32.92
N GLU A 187 -13.32 49.14 -31.77
CA GLU A 187 -14.59 48.42 -31.52
C GLU A 187 -14.70 48.24 -29.98
N GLN A 188 -15.40 49.17 -29.31
CA GLN A 188 -16.69 48.94 -28.63
C GLN A 188 -16.56 48.21 -27.28
N GLU A 189 -16.34 48.99 -26.22
CA GLU A 189 -16.71 48.60 -24.85
C GLU A 189 -18.23 48.80 -24.69
N GLU A 190 -18.95 47.70 -24.52
CA GLU A 190 -20.32 47.71 -24.00
C GLU A 190 -20.27 48.11 -22.53
N GLY A 191 -20.83 49.28 -22.20
CA GLY A 191 -20.95 49.76 -20.84
C GLY A 191 -21.89 48.87 -20.03
N GLU A 192 -21.37 48.27 -18.96
CA GLU A 192 -22.17 47.85 -17.82
C GLU A 192 -22.91 49.08 -17.29
N VAL A 193 -24.24 49.05 -17.40
CA VAL A 193 -25.09 50.08 -16.80
C VAL A 193 -25.01 49.90 -15.29
N GLU A 194 -24.39 50.86 -14.58
CA GLU A 194 -24.42 50.91 -13.12
C GLU A 194 -25.88 50.99 -12.64
N GLU A 195 -26.45 49.84 -12.26
CA GLU A 195 -27.72 49.80 -11.53
C GLU A 195 -27.56 50.59 -10.22
N THR A 196 -28.37 51.63 -10.05
CA THR A 196 -28.39 52.44 -8.83
C THR A 196 -28.81 51.60 -7.61
N GLU A 197 -28.25 51.89 -6.43
CA GLU A 197 -28.52 51.17 -5.16
C GLU A 197 -30.02 50.99 -4.87
N THR A 198 -30.83 51.98 -5.23
CA THR A 198 -32.30 51.95 -5.05
C THR A 198 -32.99 50.90 -5.93
N GLN A 199 -32.49 50.65 -7.15
CA GLN A 199 -33.02 49.62 -8.04
C GLN A 199 -32.61 48.22 -7.57
N ARG A 200 -31.41 48.07 -7.01
CA ARG A 200 -30.92 46.81 -6.44
C ARG A 200 -31.70 46.41 -5.19
N ARG A 201 -31.87 47.32 -4.22
CA ARG A 201 -32.70 47.09 -3.03
C ARG A 201 -34.15 46.76 -3.40
N ALA A 202 -34.72 47.44 -4.40
CA ALA A 202 -36.06 47.14 -4.90
C ALA A 202 -36.17 45.76 -5.57
N ARG A 203 -35.12 45.28 -6.23
CA ARG A 203 -35.07 43.94 -6.82
C ARG A 203 -34.95 42.85 -5.76
N ARG A 204 -34.04 43.02 -4.78
CA ARG A 204 -33.89 42.10 -3.64
C ARG A 204 -35.17 42.01 -2.81
N ALA A 205 -35.84 43.14 -2.54
CA ALA A 205 -37.15 43.16 -1.89
C ALA A 205 -38.24 42.42 -2.68
N LYS A 206 -38.28 42.56 -4.01
CA LYS A 206 -39.21 41.81 -4.88
C LYS A 206 -38.90 40.31 -4.90
N GLU A 207 -37.64 39.93 -4.86
CA GLU A 207 -37.19 38.54 -4.86
C GLU A 207 -37.50 37.85 -3.53
N ARG A 208 -37.25 38.52 -2.39
CA ARG A 208 -37.69 38.07 -1.06
C ARG A 208 -39.21 37.95 -0.98
N ALA A 209 -39.98 38.89 -1.55
CA ALA A 209 -41.43 38.80 -1.62
C ALA A 209 -41.92 37.61 -2.46
N ARG A 210 -41.18 37.25 -3.52
CA ARG A 210 -41.46 36.07 -4.35
C ARG A 210 -41.12 34.78 -3.62
N GLN A 211 -39.97 34.70 -2.95
CA GLN A 211 -39.55 33.54 -2.16
C GLN A 211 -40.53 33.28 -1.01
N ARG A 212 -40.94 34.33 -0.28
CA ARG A 212 -41.95 34.22 0.78
C ARG A 212 -43.30 33.73 0.25
N ARG A 213 -43.67 34.13 -0.98
CA ARG A 213 -44.88 33.66 -1.66
C ARG A 213 -44.76 32.20 -2.11
N GLU A 214 -43.58 31.77 -2.54
CA GLU A 214 -43.28 30.39 -2.91
C GLU A 214 -43.24 29.47 -1.67
N GLU A 215 -42.66 29.91 -0.55
CA GLU A 215 -42.68 29.20 0.74
C GLU A 215 -44.10 29.05 1.31
N LEU A 216 -44.93 30.09 1.23
CA LEU A 216 -46.35 30.04 1.61
C LEU A 216 -47.17 29.12 0.68
N ALA A 217 -46.77 28.97 -0.58
CA ALA A 217 -47.41 28.08 -1.54
C ALA A 217 -46.97 26.61 -1.41
N ALA A 218 -45.80 26.34 -0.82
CA ALA A 218 -45.26 25.00 -0.67
C ALA A 218 -45.98 24.13 0.38
N GLY A 219 -46.76 24.74 1.30
CA GLY A 219 -47.52 24.02 2.33
C GLY A 219 -46.63 23.24 3.33
N PRO A 220 -47.13 22.89 4.52
CA PRO A 220 -46.31 22.21 5.52
C PRO A 220 -45.97 20.79 5.06
N VAL A 221 -44.68 20.51 4.90
CA VAL A 221 -44.15 19.15 4.67
C VAL A 221 -44.57 18.27 5.87
N PRO A 222 -45.22 17.12 5.66
CA PRO A 222 -45.62 16.26 6.77
C PRO A 222 -44.36 15.73 7.46
N MET A 223 -44.25 15.97 8.77
CA MET A 223 -43.29 15.28 9.63
C MET A 223 -43.60 13.78 9.60
N LEU A 224 -42.75 13.01 8.92
CA LEU A 224 -42.73 11.55 9.00
C LEU A 224 -42.23 11.16 10.40
N ALA A 225 -43.09 10.42 11.10
CA ALA A 225 -42.78 9.64 12.31
C ALA A 225 -41.98 8.39 11.97
#